data_AF-A0A562K0T7-F1
#
_entry.id   AF-A0A562K0T7-F1
#
_cell.length_a   1.000
_cell.length_b   1.000
_cell.length_c   1.000
_cell.angle_alpha   90.00
_cell.angle_beta   90.00
_cell.angle_gamma   90.00
#
_symmetry.space_group_name_H-M   'P 1'
#
loop_
_entity.id
_entity.type
_entity.pdbx_description
1 polymer ?
#
loop_
_entity_poly.entity_id
_entity_poly.type
_entity_poly.pdbx_seq_one_letter_code
_entity_poly.pdbx_strand_id
1 'polypeptide(L)' 'MNKKLIFKMVQNCLKQYNEDSHSISLESREFEEIYSKIIEAKNKEADSDLHEIVNDAVYGYITDSPYF' A
#
# COMPACT_ATOMS: atom_id res chain seq x y z
N MET A 1 -2.71 11.12 8.14
CA MET A 1 -1.47 10.32 7.98
C MET A 1 -0.60 10.96 6.89
N ASN A 2 0.73 10.81 6.94
CA ASN A 2 1.62 11.41 5.94
C ASN A 2 1.60 10.59 4.63
N LYS A 3 0.93 11.08 3.57
CA LYS A 3 0.82 10.40 2.25
C LYS A 3 2.20 10.02 1.68
N LYS A 4 3.20 10.89 1.85
CA LYS A 4 4.58 10.67 1.39
C LYS A 4 5.32 9.55 2.15
N LEU A 5 5.00 9.34 3.43
CA LEU A 5 5.56 8.25 4.23
C LEU A 5 5.01 6.91 3.76
N ILE A 6 3.68 6.82 3.62
CA ILE A 6 2.99 5.62 3.14
C ILE A 6 3.45 5.28 1.73
N PHE A 7 3.60 6.27 0.86
CA PHE A 7 4.16 6.06 -0.47
C PHE A 7 5.54 5.39 -0.44
N LYS A 8 6.45 5.86 0.41
CA LYS A 8 7.77 5.22 0.56
C LYS A 8 7.65 3.78 1.07
N MET A 9 6.75 3.51 2.01
CA MET A 9 6.53 2.17 2.55
C MET A 9 5.97 1.23 1.47
N VAL A 10 4.97 1.67 0.72
CA VAL A 10 4.37 0.95 -0.41
C VAL A 10 5.42 0.69 -1.47
N GLN A 11 6.20 1.69 -1.87
CA GLN A 11 7.30 1.51 -2.83
C GLN A 11 8.33 0.51 -2.34
N ASN A 12 8.71 0.56 -1.05
CA ASN A 12 9.67 -0.38 -0.49
C ASN A 12 9.12 -1.81 -0.44
N CYS A 13 7.81 -1.97 -0.22
CA CYS A 13 7.14 -3.26 -0.24
C CYS A 13 7.06 -3.81 -1.68
N LEU A 14 6.60 -3.00 -2.64
CA LEU A 14 6.55 -3.36 -4.07
C LEU A 14 7.93 -3.77 -4.63
N LYS A 15 9.01 -3.10 -4.21
CA LYS A 15 10.39 -3.47 -4.58
C LYS A 15 10.79 -4.88 -4.18
N GLN A 16 10.21 -5.44 -3.11
CA GLN A 16 10.51 -6.81 -2.68
C GLN A 16 9.86 -7.86 -3.59
N TYR A 17 8.78 -7.49 -4.26
CA TYR A 17 8.01 -8.41 -5.10
C TYR A 17 8.35 -8.29 -6.60
N ASN A 18 9.06 -7.23 -7.01
CA ASN A 18 9.50 -7.05 -8.39
C ASN A 18 10.73 -6.12 -8.43
N GLU A 19 11.86 -6.61 -8.96
CA GLU A 19 13.02 -5.76 -9.32
C GLU A 19 12.65 -4.74 -10.43
N ASP A 20 11.57 -4.99 -11.17
CA ASP A 20 11.08 -4.21 -12.33
C ASP A 20 9.72 -3.49 -12.11
N SER A 21 9.17 -3.42 -10.88
CA SER A 21 7.87 -2.76 -10.57
C SER A 21 7.95 -1.22 -10.60
N HIS A 22 8.53 -0.70 -11.66
CA HIS A 22 9.06 0.65 -11.77
C HIS A 22 8.00 1.70 -12.17
N SER A 23 6.71 1.57 -11.80
CA SER A 23 5.69 2.48 -12.36
C SER A 23 4.58 2.99 -11.44
N ILE A 24 4.56 2.64 -10.15
CA ILE A 24 3.62 3.31 -9.23
C ILE A 24 4.20 4.66 -8.78
N SER A 25 3.66 5.73 -9.36
CA SER A 25 3.88 7.12 -8.95
C SER A 25 2.88 7.54 -7.87
N LEU A 26 3.22 8.55 -7.06
CA LEU A 26 2.38 9.09 -5.98
C LEU A 26 0.99 9.57 -6.46
N GLU A 27 0.89 9.95 -7.73
CA GLU A 27 -0.33 10.46 -8.36
C GLU A 27 -1.03 9.41 -9.23
N SER A 28 -0.53 8.18 -9.22
CA SER A 28 -1.16 7.08 -9.97
C SER A 28 -2.43 6.65 -9.26
N ARG A 29 -3.43 6.28 -10.05
CA ARG A 29 -4.67 5.69 -9.55
C ARG A 29 -4.42 4.47 -8.66
N GLU A 30 -3.47 3.62 -9.04
CA GLU A 30 -3.06 2.44 -8.28
C GLU A 30 -2.59 2.80 -6.86
N PHE A 31 -1.73 3.83 -6.73
CA PHE A 31 -1.31 4.27 -5.40
C PHE A 31 -2.46 4.88 -4.61
N GLU A 32 -3.37 5.59 -5.27
CA GLU A 32 -4.51 6.21 -4.60
C GLU A 32 -5.46 5.16 -4.03
N GLU A 33 -5.68 4.06 -4.75
CA GLU A 33 -6.46 2.90 -4.29
C GLU A 33 -5.78 2.21 -3.10
N ILE A 34 -4.48 1.90 -3.20
CA ILE A 34 -3.68 1.35 -2.09
C ILE A 34 -3.71 2.27 -0.87
N TYR A 35 -3.52 3.58 -1.07
CA TYR A 35 -3.52 4.57 -0.01
C TYR A 35 -4.88 4.65 0.68
N SER A 36 -5.98 4.61 -0.09
CA SER A 36 -7.33 4.61 0.47
C SER A 36 -7.55 3.41 1.39
N LYS A 37 -7.17 2.21 0.93
CA LYS A 37 -7.30 0.97 1.71
C LYS A 37 -6.49 1.03 3.00
N ILE A 38 -5.25 1.53 2.95
CA ILE A 38 -4.39 1.69 4.13
C ILE A 38 -5.02 2.65 5.15
N ILE A 39 -5.59 3.77 4.67
CA ILE A 39 -6.26 4.74 5.53
C ILE A 39 -7.52 4.13 6.15
N GLU A 40 -8.34 3.42 5.38
CA GLU A 40 -9.52 2.73 5.91
C GLU A 40 -9.17 1.69 6.96
N ALA A 41 -8.18 0.83 6.69
CA ALA A 41 -7.71 -0.19 7.63
C ALA A 41 -7.16 0.45 8.92
N LYS A 42 -6.33 1.50 8.80
CA LYS A 42 -5.78 2.18 9.98
C LYS A 42 -6.82 2.94 10.80
N ASN A 43 -7.91 3.40 10.17
CA ASN A 43 -9.03 4.00 10.90
C ASN A 43 -9.91 2.94 11.59
N LYS A 44 -10.08 1.75 10.98
CA LYS A 44 -10.81 0.63 11.60
C LYS A 44 -10.04 0.03 12.77
N GLU A 45 -8.73 -0.11 12.62
CA GLU A 45 -7.86 -0.71 13.62
C GLU A 45 -6.75 0.29 13.97
N ALA A 46 -7.04 1.16 14.94
CA ALA A 46 -6.10 2.17 15.41
C ALA A 46 -4.81 1.55 15.98
N ASP A 47 -4.89 0.34 16.53
CA ASP A 47 -3.76 -0.39 17.14
C ASP A 47 -2.90 -1.15 16.11
N SER A 48 -3.44 -1.47 14.93
CA SER A 48 -2.73 -2.28 13.93
C SER A 48 -1.51 -1.56 13.36
N ASP A 49 -0.41 -2.28 13.22
CA ASP A 49 0.86 -1.71 12.80
C ASP A 49 0.78 -1.20 11.36
N LEU A 50 1.29 0.01 11.12
CA LEU A 50 1.24 0.61 9.79
C LEU A 50 2.01 -0.23 8.77
N HIS A 51 3.09 -0.90 9.19
CA HIS A 51 3.85 -1.76 8.30
C HIS A 51 3.04 -2.98 7.85
N GLU A 52 2.27 -3.60 8.75
CA GLU A 52 1.42 -4.75 8.42
C GLU A 52 0.31 -4.35 7.48
N ILE A 53 -0.38 -3.24 7.76
CA ILE A 53 -1.46 -2.71 6.90
C ILE A 53 -0.94 -2.41 5.48
N VAL A 54 0.24 -1.79 5.38
CA VAL A 54 0.86 -1.50 4.07
C VAL A 54 1.19 -2.81 3.34
N ASN A 55 1.72 -3.81 4.05
CA ASN A 55 2.09 -5.08 3.43
C ASN A 55 0.87 -5.83 2.91
N ASP A 56 -0.20 -5.89 3.71
CA ASP A 56 -1.46 -6.54 3.33
C ASP A 56 -2.10 -5.87 2.11
N ALA A 57 -2.12 -4.53 2.10
CA ALA A 57 -2.61 -3.76 0.96
C ALA A 57 -1.75 -3.99 -0.30
N VAL A 58 -0.42 -3.96 -0.19
CA VAL A 58 0.46 -4.20 -1.34
C VAL A 58 0.36 -5.64 -1.83
N TYR A 59 0.29 -6.61 -0.93
CA TYR A 59 0.12 -8.01 -1.27
C TYR A 59 -1.22 -8.26 -1.97
N GLY A 60 -2.31 -7.71 -1.44
CA GLY A 60 -3.64 -7.77 -2.05
C GLY A 60 -3.65 -7.19 -3.47
N TYR A 61 -2.99 -6.05 -3.65
CA TYR A 61 -2.81 -5.43 -4.96
C TYR A 61 -2.02 -6.30 -5.95
N ILE A 62 -0.88 -6.86 -5.53
CA ILE A 62 -0.03 -7.69 -6.42
C ILE A 62 -0.72 -9.00 -6.79
N THR A 63 -1.48 -9.57 -5.86
CA THR A 63 -2.17 -10.86 -6.06
C THR A 63 -3.52 -10.71 -6.76
N ASP A 64 -3.92 -9.48 -7.12
CA ASP A 64 -5.27 -9.15 -7.63
C ASP A 64 -6.36 -9.75 -6.73
N SER A 65 -6.13 -9.70 -5.42
CA SER A 65 -6.99 -10.34 -4.43
C SER A 65 -8.38 -9.68 -4.46
N PRO A 66 -9.48 -10.44 -4.53
CA PRO A 66 -10.84 -9.88 -4.50
C PRO A 66 -11.21 -9.24 -3.16
N TYR A 67 -10.34 -9.37 -2.15
CA TYR A 67 -10.46 -8.71 -0.85
C TYR A 67 -9.74 -7.35 -0.82
N PHE A 68 -9.03 -7.01 -1.90
CA PHE A 68 -8.51 -5.68 -2.19
C PHE A 68 -9.59 -4.79 -2.82
#